data_AF-A0A099I3B4-F1
#
_entry.id   AF-A0A099I3B4-F1
#
_cell.length_a   1.000
_cell.length_b   1.000
_cell.length_c   1.000
_cell.angle_alpha   90.00
_cell.angle_beta   90.00
_cell.angle_gamma   90.00
#
_symmetry.space_group_name_H-M   'P 1'
#
loop_
_entity.id
_entity.type
_entity.pdbx_description
1 polymer ?
#
loop_
_entity_poly.entity_id
_entity_poly.type
_entity_poly.pdbx_seq_one_letter_code
_entity_poly.pdbx_strand_id
1 'polypeptide(L)' 'MNSNDIPVWEKYTLTIEEASKYFRIGENKLRRLAEENKD' A
#
# COMPACT_ATOMS: atom_id res chain seq x y z
N MET A 1 19.19 0.65 -15.37
CA MET A 1 18.99 -0.23 -14.19
C MET A 1 18.92 0.66 -12.97
N ASN A 2 17.71 0.96 -12.48
CA ASN A 2 17.52 1.43 -11.10
C ASN A 2 16.79 0.31 -10.37
N SER A 3 17.54 -0.76 -10.11
CA SER A 3 17.07 -1.98 -9.46
C SER A 3 17.08 -1.79 -7.94
N ASN A 4 16.36 -0.78 -7.46
CA ASN A 4 16.13 -0.55 -6.02
C ASN A 4 14.63 -0.45 -5.68
N ASP A 5 13.75 -0.79 -6.62
CA ASP A 5 12.34 -1.01 -6.29
C ASP A 5 12.24 -2.31 -5.50
N ILE A 6 12.26 -2.17 -4.17
CA ILE A 6 11.93 -3.25 -3.24
C ILE A 6 10.59 -3.83 -3.71
N PRO A 7 10.45 -5.14 -3.92
CA PRO A 7 9.19 -5.67 -4.36
C PRO A 7 8.12 -5.49 -3.28
N VAL A 8 6.85 -5.38 -3.70
CA VAL A 8 5.71 -5.03 -2.81
C VAL A 8 5.61 -5.92 -1.57
N TRP A 9 5.98 -7.21 -1.67
CA TRP A 9 5.96 -8.15 -0.55
C TRP A 9 7.12 -7.98 0.45
N GLU A 10 8.18 -7.25 0.08
CA GLU A 10 9.32 -6.92 0.95
C GLU A 10 9.23 -5.50 1.53
N LYS A 11 8.28 -4.67 1.09
CA LYS A 11 8.10 -3.30 1.61
C LYS A 11 7.43 -3.31 2.99
N TYR A 12 8.05 -2.65 3.97
CA TYR A 12 7.45 -2.47 5.31
C TYR A 12 6.28 -1.48 5.31
N THR A 13 6.33 -0.48 4.43
CA THR A 13 5.22 0.46 4.19
C THR A 13 4.84 0.44 2.73
N LEU A 14 3.53 0.45 2.48
CA LEU A 14 2.96 0.49 1.13
C LEU A 14 2.15 1.77 0.96
N THR A 15 2.27 2.39 -0.21
CA THR A 15 1.36 3.47 -0.57
C THR A 15 -0.04 2.90 -0.83
N ILE A 16 -1.07 3.73 -0.70
CA ILE A 16 -2.46 3.34 -0.98
C ILE A 16 -2.62 2.83 -2.41
N GLU A 17 -1.88 3.41 -3.37
CA GLU A 17 -1.90 2.98 -4.77
C GLU A 17 -1.31 1.58 -4.96
N GLU A 18 -0.15 1.30 -4.34
CA GLU A 18 0.49 -0.02 -4.41
C GLU A 18 -0.36 -1.08 -3.72
N ALA A 19 -0.87 -0.79 -2.53
CA ALA A 19 -1.77 -1.67 -1.80
C ALA A 19 -3.07 -1.92 -2.59
N SER A 20 -3.61 -0.90 -3.26
CA SER A 20 -4.81 -1.03 -4.11
C SER A 20 -4.56 -2.00 -5.27
N LYS A 21 -3.44 -1.85 -5.98
CA LYS A 21 -3.06 -2.72 -7.10
C LYS A 21 -2.77 -4.15 -6.65
N TYR A 22 -2.09 -4.32 -5.50
CA TYR A 22 -1.67 -5.63 -5.00
C TYR A 22 -2.82 -6.42 -4.35
N PHE A 23 -3.59 -5.79 -3.44
CA PHE A 23 -4.69 -6.43 -2.72
C PHE A 23 -6.03 -6.36 -3.47
N ARG A 24 -6.10 -5.61 -4.59
CA ARG A 24 -7.34 -5.34 -5.34
C ARG A 24 -8.44 -4.72 -4.48
N ILE A 25 -8.05 -3.84 -3.55
CA ILE A 25 -8.96 -3.10 -2.67
C ILE A 25 -9.00 -1.65 -3.15
N GLY A 26 -10.20 -1.11 -3.34
CA GLY A 26 -10.34 0.29 -3.77
C GLY A 26 -9.70 1.27 -2.79
N GLU A 27 -9.03 2.30 -3.32
CA GLU A 27 -8.28 3.29 -2.54
C GLU A 27 -9.10 3.94 -1.42
N ASN A 28 -10.39 4.21 -1.67
CA ASN A 28 -11.28 4.82 -0.68
C ASN A 28 -11.43 3.96 0.58
N LYS A 29 -11.43 2.62 0.42
CA LYS A 29 -11.51 1.69 1.54
C LYS A 29 -10.18 1.64 2.30
N LEU A 30 -9.05 1.62 1.57
CA LEU A 30 -7.72 1.66 2.18
C LEU A 30 -7.45 2.96 2.95
N ARG A 31 -7.89 4.11 2.41
CA ARG A 31 -7.79 5.40 3.13
C ARG A 31 -8.57 5.37 4.44
N ARG A 32 -9.84 4.92 4.42
CA ARG A 32 -10.64 4.78 5.64
C ARG A 32 -9.99 3.85 6.67
N LEU A 33 -9.51 2.68 6.24
CA LEU A 33 -8.81 1.75 7.13
C LEU A 33 -7.57 2.37 7.77
N ALA A 34 -6.77 3.12 6.99
CA ALA A 34 -5.60 3.82 7.50
C ALA A 34 -5.98 4.94 8.48
N GLU A 35 -7.10 5.63 8.27
CA GLU A 35 -7.59 6.67 9.16
C GLU A 35 -8.22 6.13 10.45
N GLU A 36 -8.91 5.00 10.38
CA GLU A 36 -9.55 4.33 11.52
C GLU A 36 -8.54 3.73 12.51
N ASN A 37 -7.31 3.39 12.05
CA ASN A 37 -6.27 2.73 12.85
C ASN A 37 -5.05 3.65 13.09
N LYS A 38 -5.28 4.96 13.29
CA LYS A 38 -4.24 5.99 13.47
C LYS A 38 -3.67 6.09 14.90
N ASP A 39 -3.93 5.12 15.78
CA ASP A 39 -3.46 5.10 17.18
C ASP A 39 -1.93 5.14 17.32
#